data_AF-A0AAP2CEA5-F1
#
_entry.id   AF-A0AAP2CEA5-F1
#
_cell.length_a   1.000
_cell.length_b   1.000
_cell.length_c   1.000
_cell.angle_alpha   90.00
_cell.angle_beta   90.00
_cell.angle_gamma   90.00
#
_symmetry.space_group_name_H-M   'P 1'
#
loop_
_entity.id
_entity.type
_entity.pdbx_description
1 polymer ?
#
loop_
_entity_poly.entity_id
_entity_poly.type
_entity_poly.pdbx_seq_one_letter_code
_entity_poly.pdbx_strand_id
1 'polypeptide(L)'
;MKITPLEIRQKTFERHFRGYDKEEVGAFLNSLSQEWERLMDEKKDLQVKLDQAEKQSNKLREVESSLFRTLKTAEDTGANIIEQAKTTADQIVGDAQIDADVLRNDAKQKSQNMLEAAEQKAREIMENLKTDIQTLVDNYEHLLEQRKRVLKNLQQIATHTIDTMEDAEKTFEQADITVHTDLIEQLSQEGSFESFVGQVPAKMEEIQEEVEQEEVQPEAEEEIKAQVEEVKAEPEEPKRIEEEIVEPEAKEEEKEEEPRREDQPSPTVQNEKKQTSGSFFDQFD
;
A
#
# COMPACT_ATOMS: atom_id res chain seq x y z
N MET A 1 -54.95 46.75 -72.56
CA MET A 1 -55.42 46.10 -73.80
C MET A 1 -54.25 45.34 -74.40
N LYS A 2 -54.37 44.03 -74.68
CA LYS A 2 -53.31 43.24 -75.31
C LYS A 2 -53.68 43.05 -76.77
N ILE A 3 -53.14 43.91 -77.63
CA ILE A 3 -53.22 43.69 -79.07
C ILE A 3 -52.34 42.48 -79.38
N THR A 4 -52.91 41.46 -80.02
CA THR A 4 -52.17 40.25 -80.41
C THR A 4 -51.57 40.40 -81.81
N PRO A 5 -50.48 39.68 -82.15
CA PRO A 5 -49.96 39.66 -83.52
C PRO A 5 -51.04 39.33 -84.55
N LEU A 6 -51.96 38.42 -84.18
CA LEU A 6 -53.10 38.02 -85.01
C LEU A 6 -54.10 39.17 -85.22
N GLU A 7 -54.41 39.93 -84.17
CA GLU A 7 -55.27 41.12 -84.26
C GLU A 7 -54.65 42.21 -85.13
N ILE A 8 -53.32 42.37 -85.13
CA ILE A 8 -52.61 43.31 -86.01
C ILE A 8 -52.76 42.88 -87.48
N ARG A 9 -52.63 41.58 -87.76
CA ARG A 9 -52.78 40.99 -89.11
C ARG A 9 -54.19 41.07 -89.67
N GLN A 10 -55.19 40.89 -88.80
CA GLN A 10 -56.61 40.88 -89.19
C GLN A 10 -57.25 42.27 -89.12
N LYS A 11 -56.49 43.31 -88.75
CA LYS A 11 -57.03 44.66 -88.60
C LYS A 11 -57.48 45.21 -89.95
N THR A 12 -58.75 45.56 -90.03
CA THR A 12 -59.32 46.29 -91.16
C THR A 12 -59.52 47.76 -90.80
N PHE A 13 -59.38 48.64 -91.78
CA PHE A 13 -59.59 50.08 -91.65
C PHE A 13 -60.70 50.55 -92.59
N GLU A 14 -61.42 51.59 -92.19
CA GLU A 14 -62.41 52.26 -93.03
C GLU A 14 -61.74 52.98 -94.20
N ARG A 15 -62.38 52.95 -95.38
CA ARG A 15 -61.87 53.63 -96.58
C ARG A 15 -62.39 55.07 -96.64
N HIS A 16 -61.51 56.02 -96.90
CA HIS A 16 -61.85 57.44 -97.12
C HIS A 16 -61.14 57.97 -98.38
N PHE A 17 -61.74 58.97 -99.04
CA PHE A 17 -61.19 59.56 -100.26
C PHE A 17 -59.87 60.32 -99.95
N ARG A 18 -58.75 59.91 -100.56
CA ARG A 18 -57.34 60.29 -100.25
C ARG A 18 -56.69 59.63 -99.00
N GLY A 19 -56.92 58.34 -98.77
CA GLY A 19 -56.23 57.56 -97.73
C GLY A 19 -54.87 56.97 -98.15
N TYR A 20 -54.20 56.30 -97.20
CA TYR A 20 -52.96 55.53 -97.43
C TYR A 20 -53.19 54.33 -98.36
N ASP A 21 -52.12 53.89 -99.03
CA ASP A 21 -52.16 52.70 -99.87
C ASP A 21 -52.42 51.43 -99.03
N LYS A 22 -53.44 50.67 -99.43
CA LYS A 22 -53.85 49.44 -98.74
C LYS A 22 -52.76 48.37 -98.79
N GLU A 23 -52.02 48.27 -99.89
CA GLU A 23 -50.98 47.24 -100.06
C GLU A 23 -49.76 47.53 -99.18
N GLU A 24 -49.31 48.79 -99.15
CA GLU A 24 -48.21 49.24 -98.31
C GLU A 24 -48.52 49.12 -96.81
N VAL A 25 -49.72 49.56 -96.39
CA VAL A 25 -50.18 49.42 -95.00
C VAL A 25 -50.32 47.93 -94.61
N GLY A 26 -50.80 47.09 -95.53
CA GLY A 26 -50.90 45.64 -95.31
C GLY A 26 -49.52 44.97 -95.15
N ALA A 27 -48.52 45.36 -95.95
CA ALA A 27 -47.15 44.89 -95.82
C ALA A 27 -46.52 45.32 -94.48
N PHE A 28 -46.73 46.58 -94.08
CA PHE A 28 -46.26 47.10 -92.80
C PHE A 28 -46.92 46.41 -91.59
N LEU A 29 -48.24 46.18 -91.62
CA LEU A 29 -48.92 45.45 -90.56
C LEU A 29 -48.44 43.99 -90.45
N ASN A 30 -48.08 43.36 -91.56
CA ASN A 30 -47.49 42.02 -91.55
C ASN A 30 -46.09 42.00 -90.91
N SER A 31 -45.21 42.94 -91.26
CA SER A 31 -43.89 43.03 -90.61
C SER A 31 -44.00 43.40 -89.14
N LEU A 32 -44.91 44.32 -88.80
CA LEU A 32 -45.18 44.71 -87.41
C LEU A 32 -45.73 43.53 -86.60
N SER A 33 -46.63 42.75 -87.18
CA SER A 33 -47.17 41.53 -86.56
C SER A 33 -46.04 40.52 -86.25
N GLN A 34 -45.12 40.29 -87.18
CA GLN A 34 -43.97 39.39 -86.99
C GLN A 34 -43.01 39.89 -85.90
N GLU A 35 -42.63 41.17 -85.89
CA GLU A 35 -41.77 41.72 -84.83
C GLU A 35 -42.49 41.73 -83.48
N TRP A 36 -43.82 41.94 -83.45
CA TRP A 36 -44.61 41.87 -82.23
C TRP A 36 -44.68 40.46 -81.67
N GLU A 37 -44.79 39.44 -82.54
CA GLU A 37 -44.70 38.03 -82.17
C GLU A 37 -43.32 37.70 -81.60
N ARG A 38 -42.25 38.10 -82.28
CA ARG A 38 -40.87 37.93 -81.79
C ARG A 38 -40.65 38.58 -80.42
N LEU A 39 -41.08 39.83 -80.23
CA LEU A 39 -40.98 40.53 -78.94
C LEU A 39 -41.79 39.85 -77.84
N MET A 40 -42.96 39.30 -78.16
CA MET A 40 -43.77 38.56 -77.20
C MET A 40 -43.11 37.26 -76.77
N ASP A 41 -42.47 36.54 -77.68
CA ASP A 41 -41.76 35.31 -77.37
C ASP A 41 -40.46 35.58 -76.61
N GLU A 42 -39.67 36.59 -77.01
CA GLU A 42 -38.51 37.05 -76.23
C GLU A 42 -38.91 37.48 -74.81
N LYS A 43 -40.03 38.17 -74.66
CA LYS A 43 -40.55 38.53 -73.33
C LYS A 43 -40.88 37.29 -72.50
N LYS A 44 -41.56 36.28 -73.07
CA LYS A 44 -41.86 35.04 -72.35
C LYS A 44 -40.58 34.33 -71.93
N ASP A 45 -39.61 34.22 -72.83
CA ASP A 45 -38.33 33.58 -72.55
C ASP A 45 -37.56 34.31 -71.45
N LEU A 46 -37.53 35.64 -71.48
CA LEU A 46 -36.92 36.45 -70.43
C LEU A 46 -37.65 36.29 -69.09
N GLN A 47 -38.98 36.23 -69.09
CA GLN A 47 -39.77 35.98 -67.87
C GLN A 47 -39.48 34.60 -67.28
N VAL A 48 -39.34 33.56 -68.12
CA VAL A 48 -38.98 32.22 -67.67
C VAL A 48 -37.56 32.20 -67.09
N LYS A 49 -36.59 32.85 -67.75
CA LYS A 49 -35.22 32.97 -67.25
C LYS A 49 -35.14 33.73 -65.93
N LEU A 50 -35.92 34.81 -65.79
CA LEU A 50 -35.99 35.60 -64.57
C LEU A 50 -36.54 34.76 -63.41
N ASP A 51 -37.67 34.08 -63.62
CA ASP A 51 -38.27 33.20 -62.60
C ASP A 51 -37.31 32.06 -62.20
N GLN A 52 -36.58 31.47 -63.15
CA GLN A 52 -35.55 30.48 -62.85
C GLN A 52 -34.39 31.07 -62.03
N ALA A 53 -33.89 32.24 -62.39
CA ALA A 53 -32.80 32.90 -61.68
C ALA A 53 -33.23 33.31 -60.26
N GLU A 54 -34.44 33.83 -60.08
CA GLU A 54 -35.00 34.18 -58.78
C GLU A 54 -35.16 32.93 -57.90
N LYS A 55 -35.66 31.82 -58.45
CA LYS A 55 -35.75 30.54 -57.73
C LYS A 55 -34.39 30.02 -57.30
N GLN A 56 -33.38 30.09 -58.16
CA GLN A 56 -32.02 29.69 -57.80
C GLN A 56 -31.43 30.60 -56.73
N SER A 57 -31.61 31.92 -56.84
CA SER A 57 -31.16 32.88 -55.83
C SER A 57 -31.80 32.62 -54.47
N ASN A 58 -33.10 32.33 -54.43
CA ASN A 58 -33.81 32.02 -53.19
C ASN A 58 -33.29 30.72 -52.57
N LYS A 59 -33.08 29.68 -53.39
CA LYS A 59 -32.50 28.41 -52.92
C LYS A 59 -31.09 28.60 -52.35
N LEU A 60 -30.25 29.40 -53.00
CA LEU A 60 -28.91 29.71 -52.50
C LEU A 60 -28.97 30.46 -51.16
N ARG A 61 -29.88 31.43 -51.02
CA ARG A 61 -30.11 32.13 -49.74
C ARG A 61 -30.58 31.21 -48.63
N GLU A 62 -31.45 30.24 -48.92
CA GLU A 62 -31.89 29.24 -47.94
C GLU A 62 -30.72 28.36 -47.49
N VAL A 63 -29.90 27.90 -48.45
CA VAL A 63 -28.70 27.09 -48.15
C VAL A 63 -27.70 27.90 -47.32
N GLU A 64 -27.43 29.16 -47.69
CA GLU A 64 -26.55 30.06 -46.95
C GLU A 64 -27.07 30.28 -45.52
N SER A 65 -28.37 30.54 -45.35
CA SER A 65 -28.95 30.71 -44.02
C SER A 65 -28.86 29.43 -43.18
N SER A 66 -29.06 28.26 -43.79
CA SER A 66 -28.92 26.98 -43.10
C SER A 66 -27.47 26.74 -42.68
N LEU A 67 -26.52 26.97 -43.59
CA LEU A 67 -25.09 26.83 -43.33
C LEU A 67 -24.63 27.78 -42.21
N PHE A 68 -25.08 29.04 -42.23
CA PHE A 68 -24.75 30.01 -41.19
C PHE A 68 -25.27 29.57 -39.82
N ARG A 69 -26.51 29.05 -39.76
CA ARG A 69 -27.07 28.49 -38.51
C ARG A 69 -26.24 27.31 -38.02
N THR A 70 -25.89 26.37 -38.90
CA THR A 70 -25.07 25.22 -38.54
C THR A 70 -23.69 25.64 -38.05
N LEU A 71 -23.04 26.58 -38.73
CA LEU A 71 -21.72 27.10 -38.35
C LEU A 71 -21.78 27.78 -36.98
N LYS A 72 -22.80 28.62 -36.76
CA LYS A 72 -23.00 29.28 -35.47
C LYS A 72 -23.26 28.26 -34.35
N THR A 73 -24.12 27.28 -34.57
CA THR A 73 -24.36 26.21 -33.59
C THR A 73 -23.08 25.43 -33.30
N ALA A 74 -22.26 25.15 -34.32
CA ALA A 74 -20.97 24.48 -34.13
C ALA A 74 -19.99 25.34 -33.32
N GLU A 75 -19.93 26.65 -33.57
CA GLU A 75 -19.13 27.60 -32.81
C GLU A 75 -19.59 27.68 -31.35
N ASP A 76 -20.90 27.89 -31.11
CA ASP A 76 -21.50 27.94 -29.78
C ASP A 76 -21.26 26.62 -29.02
N THR A 77 -21.39 25.48 -29.70
CA THR A 77 -21.12 24.15 -29.11
C THR A 77 -19.64 23.99 -28.76
N GLY A 78 -18.74 24.42 -29.65
CA GLY A 78 -17.30 24.39 -29.40
C GLY A 78 -16.90 25.25 -28.20
N ALA A 79 -17.45 26.46 -28.09
CA ALA A 79 -17.24 27.34 -26.96
C ALA A 79 -17.74 26.72 -25.64
N ASN A 80 -18.95 26.15 -25.65
CA ASN A 80 -19.52 25.47 -24.49
C ASN A 80 -18.69 24.26 -24.05
N ILE A 81 -18.19 23.45 -24.99
CA ILE A 81 -17.30 22.31 -24.66
C ILE A 81 -16.02 22.80 -23.99
N ILE A 82 -15.42 23.88 -24.49
CA ILE A 82 -14.20 24.45 -23.90
C ILE A 82 -14.46 24.98 -22.50
N GLU A 83 -15.58 25.68 -22.28
CA GLU A 83 -15.97 26.20 -20.97
C GLU A 83 -16.23 25.08 -19.96
N GLN A 84 -16.97 24.04 -20.37
CA GLN A 84 -17.21 22.85 -19.55
C GLN A 84 -15.91 22.14 -19.21
N ALA A 85 -15.04 21.90 -20.20
CA ALA A 85 -13.75 21.24 -19.98
C ALA A 85 -12.87 22.03 -19.01
N LYS A 86 -12.84 23.36 -19.09
CA LYS A 86 -12.14 24.22 -18.12
C LYS A 86 -12.73 24.11 -16.73
N THR A 87 -14.06 24.21 -16.61
CA THR A 87 -14.75 24.11 -15.32
C THR A 87 -14.49 22.75 -14.66
N THR A 88 -14.59 21.66 -15.42
CA THR A 88 -14.30 20.31 -14.93
C THR A 88 -12.83 20.14 -14.57
N ALA A 89 -11.90 20.72 -15.35
CA ALA A 89 -10.48 20.68 -15.00
C ALA A 89 -10.21 21.41 -13.69
N ASP A 90 -10.79 22.60 -13.49
CA ASP A 90 -10.66 23.36 -12.25
C ASP A 90 -11.26 22.61 -11.06
N GLN A 91 -12.40 21.93 -11.25
CA GLN A 91 -13.00 21.05 -10.24
C GLN A 91 -12.09 19.88 -9.88
N ILE A 92 -11.56 19.15 -10.87
CA ILE A 92 -10.63 18.03 -10.64
C ILE A 92 -9.39 18.50 -9.87
N VAL A 93 -8.83 19.66 -10.23
CA VAL A 93 -7.68 20.22 -9.52
C VAL A 93 -8.05 20.62 -8.09
N GLY A 94 -9.23 21.20 -7.88
CA GLY A 94 -9.72 21.54 -6.55
C GLY A 94 -9.94 20.31 -5.66
N ASP A 95 -10.60 19.29 -6.19
CA ASP A 95 -10.85 18.03 -5.48
C ASP A 95 -9.53 17.32 -5.14
N ALA A 96 -8.61 17.24 -6.11
CA ALA A 96 -7.29 16.65 -5.88
C ALA A 96 -6.48 17.40 -4.81
N GLN A 97 -6.61 18.73 -4.71
CA GLN A 97 -5.97 19.52 -3.65
C GLN A 97 -6.58 19.21 -2.29
N ILE A 98 -7.91 19.11 -2.19
CA ILE A 98 -8.60 18.75 -0.95
C ILE A 98 -8.19 17.34 -0.50
N ASP A 99 -8.19 16.37 -1.41
CA ASP A 99 -7.79 14.99 -1.11
C ASP A 99 -6.33 14.91 -0.66
N ALA A 100 -5.44 15.66 -1.32
CA ALA A 100 -4.04 15.74 -0.93
C ALA A 100 -3.87 16.35 0.48
N ASP A 101 -4.63 17.38 0.82
CA ASP A 101 -4.61 18.01 2.15
C ASP A 101 -5.17 17.07 3.23
N VAL A 102 -6.25 16.35 2.93
CA VAL A 102 -6.81 15.33 3.82
C VAL A 102 -5.80 14.22 4.06
N LEU A 103 -5.20 13.66 3.00
CA LEU A 103 -4.19 12.61 3.11
C LEU A 103 -2.97 13.07 3.89
N ARG A 104 -2.50 14.30 3.66
CA ARG A 104 -1.38 14.89 4.39
C ARG A 104 -1.68 15.05 5.88
N ASN A 105 -2.88 15.51 6.22
CA ASN A 105 -3.29 15.68 7.60
C ASN A 105 -3.45 14.33 8.31
N ASP A 106 -4.06 13.34 7.66
CA ASP A 106 -4.16 11.97 8.18
C ASP A 106 -2.78 11.35 8.41
N ALA A 107 -1.87 11.45 7.44
CA ALA A 107 -0.50 10.97 7.58
C ALA A 107 0.24 11.67 8.73
N LYS A 108 0.06 12.99 8.89
CA LYS A 108 0.64 13.76 9.99
C LYS A 108 0.09 13.30 11.33
N GLN A 109 -1.22 13.10 11.44
CA GLN A 109 -1.87 12.63 12.67
C GLN A 109 -1.41 11.22 13.03
N LYS A 110 -1.35 10.30 12.07
CA LYS A 110 -0.81 8.95 12.27
C LYS A 110 0.64 8.99 12.74
N SER A 111 1.47 9.84 12.14
CA SER A 111 2.86 10.01 12.55
C SER A 111 2.98 10.55 13.98
N GLN A 112 2.15 11.52 14.36
CA GLN A 112 2.12 12.06 15.71
C GLN A 112 1.71 11.00 16.73
N ASN A 113 0.63 10.26 16.46
CA ASN A 113 0.17 9.17 17.33
C ASN A 113 1.24 8.08 17.50
N MET A 114 1.93 7.73 16.41
CA MET A 114 3.02 6.74 16.47
C MET A 114 4.20 7.25 17.31
N LEU A 115 4.56 8.53 17.19
CA LEU A 115 5.61 9.14 17.99
C LEU A 115 5.23 9.15 19.48
N GLU A 116 4.00 9.58 19.79
CA GLU A 116 3.48 9.58 21.17
C GLU A 116 3.47 8.17 21.77
N ALA A 117 3.01 7.17 21.02
CA ALA A 117 3.02 5.77 21.47
C ALA A 117 4.44 5.24 21.71
N ALA A 118 5.39 5.58 20.83
CA ALA A 118 6.79 5.21 20.99
C ALA A 118 7.43 5.88 22.21
N GLU A 119 7.16 7.18 22.42
CA GLU A 119 7.62 7.91 23.60
C GLU A 119 7.04 7.36 24.90
N GLN A 120 5.77 6.97 24.89
CA GLN A 120 5.11 6.37 26.05
C GLN A 120 5.74 5.02 26.40
N LYS A 121 5.95 4.15 25.41
CA LYS A 121 6.65 2.86 25.60
C LYS A 121 8.07 3.07 26.10
N ALA A 122 8.80 4.03 25.55
CA ALA A 122 10.16 4.34 26.02
C ALA A 122 10.17 4.79 27.49
N ARG A 123 9.21 5.64 27.89
CA ARG A 123 9.05 6.06 29.29
C ARG A 123 8.72 4.89 30.21
N GLU A 124 7.82 4.01 29.79
CA GLU A 124 7.46 2.81 30.55
C GLU A 124 8.67 1.89 30.77
N ILE A 125 9.43 1.62 29.69
CA ILE A 125 10.66 0.81 29.78
C ILE A 125 11.67 1.43 30.75
N MET A 126 11.85 2.76 30.70
CA MET A 126 12.77 3.46 31.60
C MET A 126 12.35 3.42 33.06
N GLU A 127 11.05 3.55 33.35
CA GLU A 127 10.52 3.42 34.73
C GLU A 127 10.63 1.98 35.24
N ASN A 128 10.33 0.99 34.41
CA ASN A 128 10.51 -0.42 34.76
C ASN A 128 11.98 -0.74 35.04
N LEU A 129 12.89 -0.32 34.15
CA LEU A 129 14.33 -0.52 34.32
C LEU A 129 14.85 0.14 35.61
N LYS A 130 14.36 1.34 35.94
CA LYS A 130 14.73 2.02 37.18
C LYS A 130 14.29 1.21 38.41
N THR A 131 13.07 0.66 38.37
CA THR A 131 12.55 -0.20 39.43
C THR A 131 13.36 -1.49 39.54
N ASP A 132 13.66 -2.14 38.42
CA ASP A 132 14.49 -3.35 38.37
C ASP A 132 15.88 -3.10 38.96
N ILE A 133 16.52 -1.97 38.61
CA ILE A 133 17.82 -1.58 39.18
C ILE A 133 17.70 -1.37 40.69
N GLN A 134 16.65 -0.70 41.18
CA GLN A 134 16.43 -0.51 42.61
C GLN A 134 16.29 -1.84 43.35
N THR A 135 15.44 -2.73 42.83
CA THR A 135 15.26 -4.07 43.44
C THR A 135 16.55 -4.89 43.39
N LEU A 136 17.34 -4.79 42.32
CA LEU A 136 18.63 -5.46 42.21
C LEU A 136 19.63 -4.95 43.26
N VAL A 137 19.66 -3.63 43.49
CA VAL A 137 20.49 -3.02 44.55
C VAL A 137 20.04 -3.51 45.93
N ASP A 138 18.74 -3.48 46.22
CA ASP A 138 18.19 -3.93 47.51
C ASP A 138 18.52 -5.41 47.77
N ASN A 139 18.37 -6.26 46.74
CA ASN A 139 18.72 -7.67 46.81
C ASN A 139 20.23 -7.88 47.07
N TYR A 140 21.08 -7.09 46.43
CA TYR A 140 22.52 -7.15 46.63
C TYR A 140 22.92 -6.72 48.05
N GLU A 141 22.31 -5.66 48.58
CA GLU A 141 22.50 -5.23 49.97
C GLU A 141 22.08 -6.33 50.95
N HIS A 142 20.91 -6.95 50.74
CA HIS A 142 20.45 -8.06 51.56
C HIS A 142 21.41 -9.26 51.51
N LEU A 143 21.94 -9.61 50.34
CA LEU A 143 22.93 -10.67 50.18
C LEU A 143 24.23 -10.37 50.94
N LEU A 144 24.69 -9.11 50.92
CA LEU A 144 25.85 -8.68 51.70
C LEU A 144 25.61 -8.81 53.21
N GLU A 145 24.41 -8.51 53.69
CA GLU A 145 24.02 -8.72 55.09
C GLU A 145 23.97 -10.20 55.47
N GLN A 146 23.38 -11.04 54.62
CA GLN A 146 23.37 -12.50 54.81
C GLN A 146 24.80 -13.05 54.89
N ARG A 147 25.69 -12.61 53.97
CA ARG A 147 27.11 -12.97 54.00
C ARG A 147 27.77 -12.58 55.32
N LYS A 148 27.55 -11.35 55.81
CA LYS A 148 28.07 -10.90 57.12
C LYS A 148 27.55 -11.78 58.27
N ARG A 149 26.27 -12.17 58.23
CA ARG A 149 25.67 -13.04 59.25
C ARG A 149 26.28 -14.42 59.25
N VAL A 150 26.47 -15.04 58.08
CA VAL A 150 27.14 -16.34 57.95
C VAL A 150 28.57 -16.27 58.48
N LEU A 151 29.34 -15.24 58.10
CA LEU A 151 30.69 -15.05 58.62
C LEU A 151 30.72 -14.91 60.15
N LYS A 152 29.78 -14.15 60.72
CA LYS A 152 29.65 -14.02 62.18
C LYS A 152 29.30 -15.34 62.85
N ASN A 153 28.36 -16.10 62.28
CA ASN A 153 27.98 -17.43 62.80
C ASN A 153 29.17 -18.39 62.74
N LEU A 154 29.92 -18.42 61.64
CA LEU A 154 31.14 -19.23 61.51
C LEU A 154 32.20 -18.83 62.54
N GLN A 155 32.40 -17.53 62.77
CA GLN A 155 33.31 -17.05 63.81
C GLN A 155 32.86 -17.50 65.21
N GLN A 156 31.56 -17.46 65.51
CA GLN A 156 31.01 -17.94 66.77
C GLN A 156 31.21 -19.45 66.94
N ILE A 157 30.97 -20.25 65.90
CA ILE A 157 31.23 -21.70 65.90
C ILE A 157 32.72 -21.98 66.10
N ALA A 158 33.61 -21.26 65.40
CA ALA A 158 35.06 -21.41 65.55
C ALA A 158 35.52 -21.07 66.97
N THR A 159 34.97 -20.01 67.57
CA THR A 159 35.29 -19.63 68.96
C THR A 159 34.79 -20.70 69.94
N HIS A 160 33.54 -21.14 69.79
CA HIS A 160 32.96 -22.20 70.63
C HIS A 160 33.73 -23.52 70.50
N THR A 161 34.17 -23.89 69.30
CA THR A 161 34.98 -25.12 69.09
C THR A 161 36.36 -25.00 69.74
N ILE A 162 37.02 -23.85 69.65
CA ILE A 162 38.26 -23.56 70.39
C ILE A 162 38.02 -23.69 71.90
N ASP A 163 36.98 -23.04 72.45
CA ASP A 163 36.66 -23.11 73.87
C ASP A 163 36.42 -24.56 74.33
N THR A 164 35.66 -25.36 73.56
CA THR A 164 35.44 -26.78 73.87
C THR A 164 36.70 -27.63 73.76
N MET A 165 37.62 -27.30 72.85
CA MET A 165 38.90 -27.98 72.73
C MET A 165 39.81 -27.65 73.91
N GLU A 166 39.87 -26.38 74.34
CA GLU A 166 40.58 -25.98 75.55
C GLU A 166 40.02 -26.67 76.80
N ASP A 167 38.71 -26.79 76.92
CA ASP A 167 38.07 -27.51 78.01
C ASP A 167 38.32 -29.03 77.93
N ALA A 168 38.35 -29.61 76.72
CA ALA A 168 38.74 -31.00 76.52
C ALA A 168 40.22 -31.24 76.87
N GLU A 169 41.14 -30.35 76.50
CA GLU A 169 42.55 -30.42 76.91
C GLU A 169 42.70 -30.33 78.42
N LYS A 170 42.00 -29.40 79.10
CA LYS A 170 42.00 -29.31 80.57
C LYS A 170 41.45 -30.58 81.23
N THR A 171 40.39 -31.18 80.69
CA THR A 171 39.83 -32.43 81.22
C THR A 171 40.77 -33.62 80.97
N PHE A 172 41.49 -33.65 79.85
CA PHE A 172 42.56 -34.63 79.60
C PHE A 172 43.77 -34.45 80.53
N GLU A 173 44.19 -33.22 80.81
CA GLU A 173 45.25 -32.94 81.78
C GLU A 173 44.83 -33.30 83.22
N GLN A 174 43.54 -33.21 83.54
CA GLN A 174 42.97 -33.66 84.82
C GLN A 174 42.69 -35.16 84.87
N ALA A 175 42.65 -35.85 83.73
CA ALA A 175 42.55 -37.30 83.66
C ALA A 175 43.90 -37.91 84.03
N ASP A 176 44.10 -38.09 85.34
CA ASP A 176 45.31 -38.61 85.92
C ASP A 176 45.58 -40.05 85.43
N ILE A 177 46.55 -40.21 84.53
CA ILE A 177 47.03 -41.51 84.04
C ILE A 177 47.45 -42.40 85.22
N THR A 178 47.85 -41.80 86.36
CA THR A 178 48.29 -42.57 87.52
C THR A 178 47.16 -43.39 88.16
N VAL A 179 45.91 -42.92 88.09
CA VAL A 179 44.74 -43.65 88.62
C VAL A 179 44.46 -44.92 87.81
N HIS A 180 44.74 -44.91 86.50
CA HIS A 180 44.60 -46.10 85.66
C HIS A 180 45.79 -47.06 85.81
N THR A 181 47.01 -46.57 86.04
CA THR A 181 48.16 -47.46 86.33
C THR A 181 48.08 -48.09 87.72
N ASP A 182 47.58 -47.38 88.73
CA ASP A 182 47.39 -47.93 90.08
C ASP A 182 46.30 -49.03 90.10
N LEU A 183 45.26 -48.87 89.27
CA LEU A 183 44.24 -49.91 89.10
C LEU A 183 44.78 -51.14 88.37
N ILE A 184 45.67 -50.97 87.39
CA ILE A 184 46.35 -52.07 86.69
C ILE A 184 47.33 -52.80 87.63
N GLU A 185 48.03 -52.07 88.50
CA GLU A 185 48.96 -52.65 89.47
C GLU A 185 48.24 -53.38 90.63
N GLN A 186 47.08 -52.87 91.09
CA GLN A 186 46.20 -53.58 92.03
C GLN A 186 45.58 -54.85 91.41
N LEU A 187 45.15 -54.80 90.15
CA LEU A 187 44.62 -55.97 89.43
C LEU A 187 45.73 -56.99 89.05
N SER A 188 47.01 -56.59 89.08
CA SER A 188 48.15 -57.48 88.87
C SER A 188 48.57 -58.25 90.14
N GLN A 189 48.21 -57.80 91.35
CA GLN A 189 48.54 -58.47 92.61
C GLN A 189 47.43 -59.38 93.14
N GLU A 190 46.18 -59.18 92.73
CA GLU A 190 45.12 -60.16 92.89
C GLU A 190 45.22 -61.18 91.76
N GLY A 191 45.77 -62.36 92.05
CA GLY A 191 45.93 -63.44 91.07
C GLY A 191 44.62 -63.84 90.38
N SER A 192 44.32 -63.16 89.27
CA SER A 192 43.19 -63.44 88.37
C SER A 192 43.44 -62.81 86.99
N PHE A 193 44.68 -62.83 86.50
CA PHE A 193 44.99 -62.44 85.12
C PHE A 193 44.70 -63.58 84.11
N GLU A 194 44.53 -64.83 84.58
CA GLU A 194 44.29 -65.99 83.69
C GLU A 194 42.80 -66.24 83.36
N SER A 195 41.84 -65.54 83.98
CA SER A 195 40.39 -65.76 83.74
C SER A 195 39.66 -64.62 83.01
N PHE A 196 40.37 -63.59 82.54
CA PHE A 196 39.80 -62.52 81.71
C PHE A 196 40.29 -62.54 80.26
N VAL A 197 41.44 -63.20 79.97
CA VAL A 197 41.89 -63.47 78.59
C VAL A 197 41.09 -64.61 77.93
N GLY A 198 40.09 -65.16 78.63
CA GLY A 198 39.20 -66.23 78.16
C GLY A 198 37.87 -65.78 77.53
N GLN A 199 37.63 -64.48 77.38
CA GLN A 199 36.46 -64.00 76.65
C GLN A 199 36.80 -62.71 75.90
N VAL A 200 37.55 -62.88 74.82
CA VAL A 200 37.50 -61.96 73.69
C VAL A 200 36.15 -62.23 73.00
N PRO A 201 35.10 -61.40 73.14
CA PRO A 201 34.13 -61.32 72.08
C PRO A 201 34.86 -60.73 70.89
N ALA A 202 35.20 -61.60 69.94
CA ALA A 202 35.42 -61.22 68.57
C ALA A 202 34.18 -60.45 68.10
N LYS A 203 34.24 -59.12 68.20
CA LYS A 203 33.35 -58.23 67.47
C LYS A 203 34.20 -57.18 66.76
N MET A 204 35.11 -57.71 65.95
CA MET A 204 35.80 -57.03 64.85
C MET A 204 35.48 -57.71 63.51
N GLU A 205 34.39 -58.48 63.44
CA GLU A 205 33.98 -59.19 62.23
C GLU A 205 32.45 -59.18 62.06
N GLU A 206 31.81 -58.06 62.44
CA GLU A 206 30.37 -57.82 62.22
C GLU A 206 30.09 -56.31 61.95
N ILE A 207 31.01 -55.63 61.24
CA ILE A 207 30.75 -54.35 60.55
C ILE A 207 31.36 -54.42 59.13
N GLN A 208 31.34 -55.60 58.52
CA GLN A 208 31.58 -55.78 57.08
C GLN A 208 30.39 -56.43 56.36
N GLU A 209 29.23 -56.56 57.02
CA GLU A 209 28.01 -57.14 56.43
C GLU A 209 26.77 -56.27 56.70
N GLU A 210 26.96 -54.95 56.82
CA GLU A 210 25.89 -53.94 56.73
C GLU A 210 26.30 -52.77 55.80
N VAL A 211 27.25 -53.03 54.89
CA VAL A 211 27.65 -52.10 53.81
C VAL A 211 27.18 -52.60 52.43
N GLU A 212 26.43 -53.70 52.37
CA GLU A 212 25.99 -54.29 51.09
C GLU A 212 24.48 -54.23 50.81
N GLN A 213 23.66 -53.60 51.67
CA GLN A 213 22.23 -53.37 51.36
C GLN A 213 21.74 -52.01 51.88
N GLU A 214 22.37 -50.94 51.44
CA GLU A 214 21.64 -49.70 51.18
C GLU A 214 21.97 -49.32 49.74
N GLU A 215 21.21 -49.91 48.81
CA GLU A 215 21.11 -49.41 47.46
C GLU A 215 20.84 -47.90 47.57
N VAL A 216 21.81 -47.11 47.12
CA VAL A 216 21.58 -45.74 46.71
C VAL A 216 20.43 -45.80 45.71
N GLN A 217 19.25 -45.33 46.13
CA GLN A 217 18.11 -45.18 45.24
C GLN A 217 18.58 -44.35 44.03
N PRO A 218 18.32 -44.79 42.79
CA PRO A 218 18.77 -44.11 41.59
C PRO A 218 17.93 -42.86 41.26
N GLU A 219 17.29 -42.21 42.24
CA GLU A 219 16.44 -41.03 41.98
C GLU A 219 17.25 -39.76 41.68
N ALA A 220 18.52 -39.68 42.08
CA ALA A 220 19.35 -38.49 41.84
C ALA A 220 20.04 -38.46 40.46
N GLU A 221 20.14 -39.59 39.74
CA GLU A 221 20.73 -39.60 38.39
C GLU A 221 19.71 -39.26 37.29
N GLU A 222 18.41 -39.46 37.53
CA GLU A 222 17.35 -39.04 36.58
C GLU A 222 17.08 -37.54 36.64
N GLU A 223 17.14 -36.89 37.81
CA GLU A 223 16.95 -35.43 37.91
C GLU A 223 18.09 -34.62 37.30
N ILE A 224 19.34 -35.08 37.39
CA ILE A 224 20.49 -34.38 36.78
C ILE A 224 20.51 -34.61 35.26
N LYS A 225 20.06 -35.77 34.78
CA LYS A 225 19.96 -36.02 33.34
C LYS A 225 18.81 -35.25 32.69
N ALA A 226 17.69 -35.06 33.40
CA ALA A 226 16.59 -34.20 32.97
C ALA A 226 16.99 -32.72 32.93
N GLN A 227 17.75 -32.22 33.91
CA GLN A 227 18.19 -30.82 33.93
C GLN A 227 19.34 -30.51 32.95
N VAL A 228 20.14 -31.49 32.55
CA VAL A 228 21.22 -31.30 31.55
C VAL A 228 20.71 -31.43 30.11
N GLU A 229 19.61 -32.14 29.87
CA GLU A 229 18.96 -32.21 28.55
C GLU A 229 18.14 -30.95 28.23
N GLU A 230 17.63 -30.25 29.24
CA GLU A 230 16.93 -28.95 29.08
C GLU A 230 17.89 -27.78 28.74
N VAL A 231 19.19 -27.91 29.02
CA VAL A 231 20.20 -26.85 28.77
C VAL A 231 20.95 -27.04 27.44
N LYS A 232 20.66 -28.11 26.68
CA LYS A 232 21.28 -28.37 25.36
C LYS A 232 20.41 -27.99 24.15
N ALA A 233 19.27 -27.33 24.38
CA ALA A 233 18.50 -26.68 23.33
C ALA A 233 19.14 -25.33 22.99
N GLU A 234 19.78 -25.25 21.82
CA GLU A 234 20.12 -23.98 21.17
C GLU A 234 18.88 -23.07 21.09
N PRO A 235 19.06 -21.74 21.20
CA PRO A 235 17.96 -20.79 21.29
C PRO A 235 17.17 -20.76 19.99
N GLU A 236 15.84 -20.92 20.07
CA GLU A 236 14.95 -20.53 18.97
C GLU A 236 15.23 -19.06 18.62
N GLU A 237 15.62 -18.81 17.37
CA GLU A 237 15.63 -17.47 16.80
C GLU A 237 14.26 -16.82 17.04
N PRO A 238 14.19 -15.52 17.37
CA PRO A 238 12.90 -14.86 17.58
C PRO A 238 12.07 -15.01 16.31
N LYS A 239 10.92 -15.70 16.44
CA LYS A 239 9.89 -15.78 15.39
C LYS A 239 9.61 -14.36 14.91
N ARG A 240 10.04 -14.10 13.68
CA ARG A 240 9.59 -12.96 12.91
C ARG A 240 8.07 -13.02 12.93
N ILE A 241 7.43 -11.98 13.47
CA ILE A 241 5.99 -11.79 13.33
C ILE A 241 5.76 -11.65 11.83
N GLU A 242 5.29 -12.72 11.20
CA GLU A 242 4.56 -12.61 9.94
C GLU A 242 3.25 -11.93 10.32
N GLU A 243 3.21 -10.61 10.16
CA GLU A 243 1.94 -9.92 10.00
C GLU A 243 1.26 -10.57 8.80
N GLU A 244 0.17 -11.26 9.08
CA GLU A 244 -0.86 -11.60 8.11
C GLU A 244 -1.30 -10.28 7.46
N ILE A 245 -0.71 -9.98 6.30
CA ILE A 245 -1.22 -8.96 5.40
C ILE A 245 -2.58 -9.49 4.95
N VAL A 246 -3.63 -9.02 5.61
CA VAL A 246 -4.99 -9.10 5.06
C VAL A 246 -4.97 -8.23 3.82
N GLU A 247 -4.82 -8.86 2.66
CA GLU A 247 -5.16 -8.27 1.37
C GLU A 247 -6.60 -7.76 1.45
N PRO A 248 -6.89 -6.50 1.08
CA PRO A 248 -8.28 -6.10 0.93
C PRO A 248 -8.86 -6.87 -0.26
N GLU A 249 -9.96 -7.60 -0.01
CA GLU A 249 -10.80 -8.19 -1.06
C GLU A 249 -11.09 -7.13 -2.13
N ALA A 250 -10.41 -7.26 -3.27
CA ALA A 250 -10.77 -6.53 -4.47
C ALA A 250 -12.09 -7.14 -4.96
N LYS A 251 -13.17 -6.36 -4.83
CA LYS A 251 -14.44 -6.59 -5.48
C LYS A 251 -14.21 -6.94 -6.95
N GLU A 252 -14.75 -8.06 -7.39
CA GLU A 252 -14.99 -8.36 -8.79
C GLU A 252 -15.95 -7.30 -9.35
N GLU A 253 -15.40 -6.30 -10.05
CA GLU A 253 -16.16 -5.53 -11.03
C GLU A 253 -16.08 -6.27 -12.36
N GLU A 254 -17.24 -6.76 -12.80
CA GLU A 254 -17.48 -7.25 -14.16
C GLU A 254 -17.02 -6.18 -15.17
N LYS A 255 -15.94 -6.46 -15.90
CA LYS A 255 -15.61 -5.70 -17.11
C LYS A 255 -16.39 -6.29 -18.28
N GLU A 256 -17.32 -5.50 -18.80
CA GLU A 256 -17.95 -5.67 -20.10
C GLU A 256 -16.88 -5.87 -21.20
N GLU A 257 -17.11 -6.89 -22.04
CA GLU A 257 -16.35 -7.13 -23.26
C GLU A 257 -16.61 -6.01 -24.28
N GLU A 258 -15.55 -5.31 -24.70
CA GLU A 258 -15.51 -4.63 -26.01
C GLU A 258 -14.49 -5.30 -26.95
N PRO A 259 -14.76 -5.31 -28.26
CA PRO A 259 -14.20 -6.33 -29.16
C PRO A 259 -12.78 -6.04 -29.62
N ARG A 260 -12.07 -7.15 -29.88
CA ARG A 260 -10.73 -7.24 -30.47
C ARG A 260 -10.57 -6.33 -31.69
N ARG A 261 -9.55 -5.47 -31.65
CA ARG A 261 -8.97 -4.84 -32.86
C ARG A 261 -7.89 -5.75 -33.43
N GLU A 262 -8.00 -6.00 -34.72
CA GLU A 262 -7.13 -6.83 -35.54
C GLU A 262 -5.70 -6.27 -35.63
N ASP A 263 -4.77 -7.20 -35.85
CA ASP A 263 -3.33 -7.02 -36.04
C ASP A 263 -2.97 -5.93 -37.07
N GLN A 264 -2.03 -5.07 -36.71
CA GLN A 264 -1.13 -4.42 -37.67
C GLN A 264 0.32 -4.54 -37.19
N PRO A 265 1.27 -4.87 -38.08
CA PRO A 265 2.67 -5.02 -37.70
C PRO A 265 3.38 -3.65 -37.64
N SER A 266 4.17 -3.45 -36.57
CA SER A 266 5.10 -2.33 -36.41
C SER A 266 6.26 -2.42 -37.42
N PRO A 267 6.74 -1.32 -38.04
CA PRO A 267 7.91 -1.37 -38.89
C PRO A 267 9.20 -1.20 -38.08
N THR A 268 10.15 -2.07 -38.39
CA THR A 268 11.55 -2.08 -37.97
C THR A 268 12.30 -0.82 -38.43
N VAL A 269 13.02 -0.18 -37.51
CA VAL A 269 13.99 0.88 -37.82
C VAL A 269 15.32 0.24 -38.26
N GLN A 270 15.71 0.41 -39.52
CA GLN A 270 17.11 0.32 -39.95
C GLN A 270 17.46 1.45 -40.93
N ASN A 271 18.48 2.20 -40.54
CA ASN A 271 19.20 3.22 -41.32
C ASN A 271 19.70 2.67 -42.67
N GLU A 272 19.53 3.41 -43.77
CA GLU A 272 20.58 3.63 -44.78
C GLU A 272 20.32 4.87 -45.67
N LYS A 273 21.34 5.74 -45.72
CA LYS A 273 21.85 6.54 -46.86
C LYS A 273 20.94 7.51 -47.65
N LYS A 274 21.31 8.79 -47.51
CA LYS A 274 21.28 9.89 -48.50
C LYS A 274 20.91 9.48 -49.94
N GLN A 275 19.77 9.98 -50.43
CA GLN A 275 19.68 10.60 -51.75
C GLN A 275 18.69 11.79 -51.74
N THR A 276 19.15 12.86 -52.33
CA THR A 276 18.48 14.12 -52.65
C THR A 276 17.37 13.93 -53.69
N SER A 277 16.19 14.53 -53.50
CA SER A 277 15.44 15.30 -54.52
C SER A 277 13.94 15.47 -54.18
N GLY A 278 13.42 16.68 -54.41
CA GLY A 278 12.03 16.90 -54.83
C GLY A 278 10.99 17.15 -53.74
N SER A 279 10.90 18.40 -53.28
CA SER A 279 9.71 18.93 -52.59
C SER A 279 8.48 18.83 -53.50
N PHE A 280 7.41 18.21 -52.99
CA PHE A 280 6.10 18.09 -53.65
C PHE A 280 5.27 19.39 -53.60
N PHE A 281 5.73 20.42 -52.88
CA PHE A 281 5.00 21.67 -52.67
C PHE A 281 5.39 22.84 -53.59
N ASP A 282 6.27 22.64 -54.58
CA ASP A 282 6.72 23.68 -55.53
C ASP A 282 5.95 23.71 -56.86
N GLN A 283 4.77 23.05 -56.97
CA GLN A 283 3.99 22.99 -58.21
C GLN A 283 2.70 23.80 -58.23
N PHE A 284 2.47 24.65 -57.24
CA PHE A 284 1.39 25.65 -57.30
C PHE A 284 1.91 27.00 -56.80
N ASP A 285 2.60 27.71 -57.69
CA ASP A 285 2.57 29.17 -57.86
C ASP A 285 3.24 29.57 -59.19
#